data_AF-A0AA35T278-F1
#
_entry.id   AF-A0AA35T278-F1
#
_cell.length_a   1.000
_cell.length_b   1.000
_cell.length_c   1.000
_cell.angle_alpha   90.00
_cell.angle_beta   90.00
_cell.angle_gamma   90.00
#
_symmetry.space_group_name_H-M   'P 1'
#
loop_
_entity.id
_entity.type
_entity.pdbx_description
1 polymer ?
#
loop_
_entity_poly.entity_id
_entity_poly.type
_entity_poly.pdbx_seq_one_letter_code
_entity_poly.pdbx_strand_id
1 'polypeptide(L)'
;MEQDLEGKMAARAIEQEAEILKTFQERERELKSSSAQALSRLAEAESKVRTLQSALETTQSELLELKNKFDEDAHAKSSELDLLVVDLERAHQKAMAAERELEHVRQTAGSLPTDTSREKAQSERVELELELQAREKENARLVEDGAKLQTTLSRLREASTTQIHSLEQQLAEKTELLRQVEAQLASQSDYEEIKRELDVIKMIEFSAKSSSSDSATGAEAPHPSKPLEVLLLEKNRALQNENMSLKLELSELRGHFSSLQTQHSDVLHTLQEQKDLIGQLESDLLRAQPYIPQRTEREGQATGSSSASIMSEVLRDVGGGGGRETVVGSDGGADSLLLIVSGQRERFRQRNVELEAECRQHRTTVSVLQREADALRADNVKLYEKIKFLQSYPGTRKSVDDRDTLTRYSSEYETQLDPFTAFSAQERERKYRQLSGPDKATLVLGRFILSNKVARMVAFFYTLLLHLLVFLVLFKLAGMQSFERNMYAECAKRFTEHMQLFHPEHVDDVLRTFEEMKQLG
;
A
#
# COMPACT_ATOMS: atom_id res chain seq x y z
N MET A 1 -8.97 0.86 70.21
CA MET A 1 -9.48 0.66 68.84
C MET A 1 -9.32 1.93 68.03
N GLU A 2 -9.72 3.09 68.55
CA GLU A 2 -9.57 4.39 67.90
C GLU A 2 -8.10 4.78 67.64
N GLN A 3 -7.20 4.67 68.63
CA GLN A 3 -5.75 4.90 68.44
C GLN A 3 -5.08 3.95 67.41
N ASP A 4 -5.57 2.71 67.28
CA ASP A 4 -5.04 1.75 66.30
C ASP A 4 -5.52 2.07 64.87
N LEU A 5 -6.75 2.59 64.75
CA LEU A 5 -7.28 3.12 63.49
C LEU A 5 -6.54 4.38 63.06
N GLU A 6 -6.29 5.32 63.97
CA GLU A 6 -5.50 6.53 63.69
C GLU A 6 -4.06 6.20 63.27
N GLY A 7 -3.42 5.25 63.94
CA GLY A 7 -2.07 4.77 63.57
C GLY A 7 -2.04 4.14 62.17
N LYS A 8 -3.05 3.34 61.80
CA LYS A 8 -3.18 2.76 60.46
C LYS A 8 -3.45 3.80 59.38
N MET A 9 -4.25 4.81 59.68
CA MET A 9 -4.52 5.92 58.76
C MET A 9 -3.27 6.78 58.54
N ALA A 10 -2.51 7.07 59.61
CA ALA A 10 -1.24 7.78 59.51
C ALA A 10 -0.18 6.99 58.73
N ALA A 11 -0.07 5.68 58.96
CA ALA A 11 0.84 4.81 58.20
C ALA A 11 0.51 4.77 56.70
N ARG A 12 -0.78 4.66 56.35
CA ARG A 12 -1.23 4.73 54.95
C ARG A 12 -0.98 6.09 54.32
N ALA A 13 -1.14 7.19 55.06
CA ALA A 13 -0.82 8.52 54.55
C ALA A 13 0.67 8.67 54.24
N ILE A 14 1.55 8.20 55.13
CA ILE A 14 3.00 8.21 54.93
C ILE A 14 3.40 7.34 53.72
N GLU A 15 2.79 6.15 53.58
CA GLU A 15 3.02 5.27 52.44
C GLU A 15 2.59 5.92 51.12
N GLN A 16 1.41 6.56 51.09
CA GLN A 16 0.93 7.30 49.92
C GLN A 16 1.82 8.49 49.58
N GLU A 17 2.28 9.27 50.56
CA GLU A 17 3.23 10.36 50.34
C GLU A 17 4.55 9.85 49.76
N ALA A 18 5.07 8.72 50.26
CA ALA A 18 6.28 8.09 49.74
C ALA A 18 6.11 7.58 48.30
N GLU A 19 4.96 6.99 47.97
CA GLU A 19 4.63 6.56 46.60
C GLU A 19 4.50 7.76 45.64
N ILE A 20 3.86 8.85 46.07
CA ILE A 20 3.75 10.08 45.26
C ILE A 20 5.14 10.68 45.00
N LEU A 21 6.00 10.75 46.02
CA LEU A 21 7.38 11.23 45.84
C LEU A 21 8.18 10.34 44.90
N LYS A 22 8.02 9.01 45.01
CA LYS A 22 8.69 8.06 44.13
C LYS A 22 8.25 8.24 42.67
N THR A 23 6.95 8.31 42.42
CA THR A 23 6.40 8.52 41.06
C THR A 23 6.80 9.89 40.50
N PHE A 24 6.87 10.93 41.33
CA PHE A 24 7.37 12.23 40.92
C PHE A 24 8.85 12.18 40.51
N GLN A 25 9.70 11.51 41.29
CA GLN A 25 11.12 11.34 40.94
C GLN A 25 11.32 10.48 39.69
N GLU A 26 10.52 9.44 39.49
CA GLU A 26 10.54 8.61 38.27
C GLU A 26 10.18 9.44 37.05
N ARG A 27 9.07 10.21 37.11
CA ARG A 27 8.70 11.15 36.05
C ARG A 27 9.76 12.21 35.79
N GLU A 28 10.39 12.75 36.83
CA GLU A 28 11.48 13.72 36.68
C GLU A 28 12.69 13.10 35.97
N ARG A 29 13.04 11.84 36.29
CA ARG A 29 14.10 11.10 35.59
C ARG A 29 13.74 10.81 34.14
N GLU A 30 12.51 10.41 33.87
CA GLU A 30 12.00 10.18 32.51
C GLU A 30 12.02 11.47 31.68
N LEU A 31 11.54 12.58 32.23
CA LEU A 31 11.58 13.89 31.57
C LEU A 31 13.03 14.34 31.31
N LYS A 32 13.94 14.17 32.27
CA LYS A 32 15.37 14.47 32.07
C LYS A 32 15.99 13.58 31.00
N SER A 33 15.67 12.29 30.99
CA SER A 33 16.14 11.33 29.98
C SER A 33 15.62 11.70 28.58
N SER A 34 14.33 11.99 28.46
CA SER A 34 13.69 12.43 27.22
C SER A 34 14.28 13.76 26.72
N SER A 35 14.47 14.73 27.61
CA SER A 35 15.12 16.00 27.29
C SER A 35 16.56 15.81 26.81
N ALA A 36 17.33 14.92 27.45
CA ALA A 36 18.71 14.62 27.02
C ALA A 36 18.75 13.94 25.65
N GLN A 37 17.82 13.02 25.38
CA GLN A 37 17.68 12.40 24.06
C GLN A 37 17.30 13.41 22.98
N ALA A 38 16.39 14.35 23.28
CA ALA A 38 16.02 15.42 22.36
C ALA A 38 17.21 16.34 22.03
N LEU A 39 18.00 16.72 23.04
CA LEU A 39 19.23 17.51 22.85
C LEU A 39 20.28 16.76 22.03
N SER A 40 20.45 15.45 22.25
CA SER A 40 21.36 14.63 21.45
C SER A 40 20.91 14.57 19.98
N ARG A 41 19.61 14.38 19.73
CA ARG A 41 19.06 14.39 18.36
C ARG A 41 19.21 15.74 17.69
N LEU A 42 19.03 16.84 18.44
CA LEU A 42 19.26 18.19 17.92
C LEU A 42 20.74 18.40 17.55
N ALA A 43 21.67 18.01 18.42
CA ALA A 43 23.10 18.12 18.15
C ALA A 43 23.53 17.29 16.92
N GLU A 44 22.99 16.08 16.76
CA GLU A 44 23.22 15.27 15.56
C GLU A 44 22.65 15.91 14.30
N ALA A 45 21.45 16.49 14.37
CA ALA A 45 20.83 17.20 13.26
C ALA A 45 21.65 18.45 12.88
N GLU A 46 22.11 19.24 13.86
CA GLU A 46 22.98 20.39 13.63
C GLU A 46 24.32 19.99 13.00
N SER A 47 24.93 18.88 13.46
CA SER A 47 26.15 18.35 12.85
C SER A 47 25.93 17.96 11.38
N LYS A 48 24.82 17.27 11.08
CA LYS A 48 24.45 16.93 9.69
C LYS A 48 24.26 18.17 8.84
N VAL A 49 23.59 19.21 9.35
CA VAL A 49 23.41 20.48 8.64
C VAL A 49 24.76 21.13 8.34
N ARG A 50 25.69 21.17 9.31
CA ARG A 50 27.06 21.71 9.08
C ARG A 50 27.82 20.91 8.02
N THR A 51 27.72 19.58 8.03
CA THR A 51 28.37 18.75 6.99
C THR A 51 27.79 18.98 5.61
N LEU A 52 26.47 19.15 5.50
CA LEU A 52 25.80 19.46 4.23
C LEU A 52 26.15 20.86 3.74
N GLN A 53 26.25 21.84 4.64
CA GLN A 53 26.71 23.20 4.31
C GLN A 53 28.14 23.19 3.78
N SER A 54 29.06 22.48 4.44
CA SER A 54 30.44 22.35 3.96
C SER A 54 30.51 21.64 2.60
N ALA A 55 29.72 20.58 2.38
CA ALA A 55 29.65 19.92 1.08
C ALA A 55 29.04 20.82 -0.02
N LEU A 56 28.09 21.69 0.33
CA LEU A 56 27.54 22.69 -0.58
C LEU A 56 28.60 23.73 -0.96
N GLU A 57 29.36 24.23 0.01
CA GLU A 57 30.45 25.17 -0.25
C GLU A 57 31.54 24.57 -1.14
N THR A 58 31.93 23.31 -0.91
CA THR A 58 32.93 22.62 -1.76
C THR A 58 32.40 22.42 -3.18
N THR A 59 31.17 21.95 -3.34
CA THR A 59 30.57 21.77 -4.68
C THR A 59 30.37 23.09 -5.42
N GLN A 60 30.05 24.18 -4.71
CA GLN A 60 30.02 25.52 -5.29
C GLN A 60 31.40 25.99 -5.76
N SER A 61 32.46 25.74 -4.97
CA SER A 61 33.83 26.07 -5.39
C SER A 61 34.27 25.26 -6.62
N GLU A 62 33.98 23.96 -6.66
CA GLU A 62 34.30 23.09 -7.81
C GLU A 62 33.54 23.54 -9.07
N LEU A 63 32.28 23.96 -8.92
CA LEU A 63 31.48 24.47 -10.04
C LEU A 63 32.02 25.81 -10.57
N LEU A 64 32.48 26.70 -9.69
CA LEU A 64 33.14 27.94 -10.09
C LEU A 64 34.48 27.69 -10.79
N GLU A 65 35.29 26.75 -10.28
CA GLU A 65 36.53 26.35 -10.94
C GLU A 65 36.28 25.73 -12.32
N LEU A 66 35.27 24.87 -12.45
CA LEU A 66 34.91 24.25 -13.73
C LEU A 66 34.41 25.29 -14.72
N LYS A 67 33.62 26.26 -14.25
CA LYS A 67 33.18 27.39 -15.08
C LYS A 67 34.36 28.22 -15.56
N ASN A 68 35.31 28.56 -14.68
CA ASN A 68 36.49 29.32 -15.07
C ASN A 68 37.32 28.57 -16.12
N LYS A 69 37.52 27.25 -15.96
CA LYS A 69 38.21 26.43 -16.97
C LYS A 69 37.47 26.39 -18.30
N PHE A 70 36.14 26.30 -18.28
CA PHE A 70 35.34 26.36 -19.50
C PHE A 70 35.47 27.72 -20.20
N ASP A 71 35.41 28.81 -19.45
CA ASP A 71 35.56 30.17 -19.98
C ASP A 71 37.00 30.38 -20.54
N GLU A 72 38.03 29.88 -19.86
CA GLU A 72 39.42 29.86 -20.34
C GLU A 72 39.57 29.06 -21.65
N ASP A 73 39.01 27.84 -21.71
CA ASP A 73 39.03 27.00 -22.92
C ASP A 73 38.26 27.65 -24.08
N ALA A 74 37.13 28.30 -23.79
CA ALA A 74 36.34 29.03 -24.77
C ALA A 74 37.14 30.23 -25.34
N HIS A 75 37.82 30.99 -24.47
CA HIS A 75 38.71 32.07 -24.89
C HIS A 75 39.91 31.56 -25.69
N ALA A 76 40.55 30.47 -25.28
CA ALA A 76 41.66 29.86 -26.00
C ALA A 76 41.23 29.41 -27.42
N LYS A 77 40.08 28.73 -27.54
CA LYS A 77 39.53 28.33 -28.84
C LYS A 77 39.14 29.52 -29.72
N SER A 78 38.59 30.59 -29.14
CA SER A 78 38.31 31.82 -29.88
C SER A 78 39.59 32.42 -30.45
N SER A 79 40.65 32.50 -29.64
CA SER A 79 41.95 33.01 -30.08
C SER A 79 42.60 32.13 -31.16
N GLU A 80 42.45 30.81 -31.08
CA GLU A 80 42.92 29.89 -32.12
C GLU A 80 42.16 30.12 -33.44
N LEU A 81 40.84 30.30 -33.37
CA LEU A 81 40.01 30.59 -34.53
C LEU A 81 40.40 31.92 -35.19
N ASP A 82 40.65 32.96 -34.39
CA ASP A 82 41.12 34.26 -34.91
C ASP A 82 42.48 34.13 -35.61
N LEU A 83 43.41 33.34 -35.05
CA LEU A 83 44.70 33.03 -35.68
C LEU A 83 44.53 32.29 -37.02
N LEU A 84 43.65 31.30 -37.07
CA LEU A 84 43.35 30.55 -38.29
C LEU A 84 42.71 31.44 -39.36
N VAL A 85 41.85 32.39 -38.97
CA VAL A 85 41.27 33.38 -39.89
C VAL A 85 42.38 34.25 -40.48
N VAL A 86 43.32 34.75 -39.66
CA VAL A 86 44.45 35.55 -40.14
C VAL A 86 45.36 34.75 -41.09
N ASP A 87 45.65 33.49 -40.78
CA ASP A 87 46.45 32.64 -41.66
C ASP A 87 45.73 32.28 -42.96
N LEU A 88 44.41 32.11 -42.92
CA LEU A 88 43.57 31.94 -44.11
C LEU A 88 43.59 33.19 -44.99
N GLU A 89 43.44 34.38 -44.41
CA GLU A 89 43.54 35.66 -45.14
C GLU A 89 44.91 35.82 -45.78
N ARG A 90 45.99 35.48 -45.06
CA ARG A 90 47.36 35.52 -45.59
C ARG A 90 47.56 34.52 -46.73
N ALA A 91 47.04 33.30 -46.61
CA ALA A 91 47.11 32.30 -47.67
C ALA A 91 46.31 32.76 -48.90
N HIS A 92 45.13 33.34 -48.69
CA HIS A 92 44.30 33.92 -49.74
C HIS A 92 45.03 35.07 -50.47
N GLN A 93 45.68 35.98 -49.75
CA GLN A 93 46.50 37.04 -50.34
C GLN A 93 47.66 36.48 -51.19
N LYS A 94 48.33 35.42 -50.72
CA LYS A 94 49.39 34.74 -51.48
C LYS A 94 48.86 34.06 -52.75
N ALA A 95 47.72 33.38 -52.67
CA ALA A 95 47.07 32.77 -53.82
C ALA A 95 46.70 33.83 -54.87
N MET A 96 46.09 34.94 -54.45
CA MET A 96 45.77 36.08 -55.32
C MET A 96 47.02 36.74 -55.93
N ALA A 97 48.16 36.72 -55.23
CA ALA A 97 49.42 37.21 -55.80
C ALA A 97 49.97 36.24 -56.86
N ALA A 98 49.99 34.94 -56.57
CA ALA A 98 50.42 33.90 -57.50
C ALA A 98 49.57 33.85 -58.77
N GLU A 99 48.24 34.02 -58.66
CA GLU A 99 47.34 34.12 -59.81
C GLU A 99 47.67 35.32 -60.71
N ARG A 100 47.99 36.48 -60.12
CA ARG A 100 48.42 37.67 -60.90
C ARG A 100 49.76 37.44 -61.60
N GLU A 101 50.71 36.79 -60.93
CA GLU A 101 52.00 36.46 -61.54
C GLU A 101 51.85 35.43 -62.67
N LEU A 102 51.01 34.41 -62.50
CA LEU A 102 50.68 33.46 -63.56
C LEU A 102 50.04 34.15 -64.77
N GLU A 103 49.11 35.08 -64.55
CA GLU A 103 48.50 35.88 -65.61
C GLU A 103 49.55 36.75 -66.34
N HIS A 104 50.47 37.36 -65.58
CA HIS A 104 51.59 38.14 -66.14
C HIS A 104 52.59 37.28 -66.94
N VAL A 105 52.95 36.09 -66.44
CA VAL A 105 53.81 35.13 -67.15
C VAL A 105 53.12 34.61 -68.41
N ARG A 106 51.81 34.34 -68.36
CA ARG A 106 51.01 33.93 -69.52
C ARG A 106 51.01 34.98 -70.61
N GLN A 107 50.93 36.26 -70.25
CA GLN A 107 50.99 37.38 -71.19
C GLN A 107 52.39 37.56 -71.80
N THR A 108 53.46 37.34 -71.03
CA THR A 108 54.85 37.49 -71.50
C THR A 108 55.36 36.26 -72.27
N ALA A 109 54.95 35.05 -71.90
CA ALA A 109 55.30 33.80 -72.57
C ALA A 109 54.70 33.65 -73.98
N GLY A 110 53.72 34.48 -74.36
CA GLY A 110 53.22 34.57 -75.73
C GLY A 110 54.21 35.13 -76.76
N SER A 111 55.45 35.48 -76.37
CA SER A 111 56.36 36.30 -77.20
C SER A 111 57.73 35.70 -77.59
N LEU A 112 58.10 34.47 -77.24
CA LEU A 112 59.44 33.92 -77.59
C LEU A 112 59.41 32.49 -78.16
N PRO A 113 60.13 32.21 -79.28
CA PRO A 113 60.44 30.86 -79.70
C PRO A 113 61.96 30.57 -79.67
N THR A 114 62.40 29.49 -79.02
CA THR A 114 63.72 28.86 -79.25
C THR A 114 63.68 27.35 -79.00
N ASP A 115 64.13 26.57 -79.99
CA ASP A 115 63.86 25.14 -80.16
C ASP A 115 64.92 24.16 -79.57
N THR A 116 66.04 24.62 -79.03
CA THR A 116 67.10 23.71 -78.52
C THR A 116 67.13 23.53 -77.00
N SER A 117 66.39 24.34 -76.24
CA SER A 117 66.04 24.10 -74.83
C SER A 117 64.78 23.24 -74.66
N ARG A 118 64.11 22.93 -75.77
CA ARG A 118 62.74 22.43 -75.84
C ARG A 118 62.60 20.98 -75.40
N GLU A 119 63.60 20.12 -75.63
CA GLU A 119 63.54 18.72 -75.19
C GLU A 119 63.76 18.54 -73.68
N LYS A 120 64.75 19.23 -73.08
CA LYS A 120 64.93 19.22 -71.61
C LYS A 120 63.76 19.91 -70.90
N ALA A 121 63.32 21.06 -71.42
CA ALA A 121 62.14 21.75 -70.90
C ALA A 121 60.84 20.95 -71.13
N GLN A 122 60.74 20.12 -72.17
CA GLN A 122 59.61 19.20 -72.36
C GLN A 122 59.63 18.07 -71.36
N SER A 123 60.79 17.48 -71.06
CA SER A 123 60.89 16.41 -70.06
C SER A 123 60.56 16.93 -68.65
N GLU A 124 61.11 18.08 -68.25
CA GLU A 124 60.78 18.72 -66.97
C GLU A 124 59.33 19.19 -66.91
N ARG A 125 58.75 19.65 -68.04
CA ARG A 125 57.31 19.97 -68.12
C ARG A 125 56.43 18.75 -67.92
N VAL A 126 56.77 17.61 -68.51
CA VAL A 126 55.99 16.37 -68.35
C VAL A 126 56.05 15.87 -66.91
N GLU A 127 57.20 15.99 -66.25
CA GLU A 127 57.37 15.62 -64.84
C GLU A 127 56.59 16.57 -63.91
N LEU A 128 56.65 17.88 -64.16
CA LEU A 128 55.84 18.88 -63.47
C LEU A 128 54.34 18.73 -63.72
N GLU A 129 53.90 18.36 -64.93
CA GLU A 129 52.49 18.08 -65.24
C GLU A 129 51.97 16.83 -64.52
N LEU A 130 52.81 15.79 -64.40
CA LEU A 130 52.48 14.59 -63.62
C LEU A 130 52.40 14.90 -62.12
N GLU A 131 53.34 15.68 -61.58
CA GLU A 131 53.30 16.15 -60.20
C GLU A 131 52.06 17.03 -59.96
N LEU A 132 51.75 17.96 -60.87
CA LEU A 132 50.55 18.81 -60.80
C LEU A 132 49.27 17.96 -60.80
N GLN A 133 49.15 16.97 -61.70
CA GLN A 133 48.03 16.04 -61.71
C GLN A 133 47.94 15.20 -60.42
N ALA A 134 49.07 14.80 -59.84
CA ALA A 134 49.09 14.09 -58.56
C ALA A 134 48.57 15.00 -57.43
N ARG A 135 49.02 16.25 -57.40
CA ARG A 135 48.57 17.27 -56.43
C ARG A 135 47.11 17.66 -56.62
N GLU A 136 46.62 17.77 -57.86
CA GLU A 136 45.21 18.03 -58.16
C GLU A 136 44.32 16.87 -57.69
N LYS A 137 44.76 15.61 -57.89
CA LYS A 137 44.07 14.43 -57.36
C LYS A 137 44.06 14.40 -55.84
N GLU A 138 45.16 14.78 -55.21
CA GLU A 138 45.27 14.92 -53.75
C GLU A 138 44.32 16.01 -53.23
N ASN A 139 44.30 17.19 -53.85
CA ASN A 139 43.39 18.28 -53.51
C ASN A 139 41.92 17.87 -53.69
N ALA A 140 41.58 17.18 -54.78
CA ALA A 140 40.23 16.67 -55.00
C ALA A 140 39.80 15.69 -53.89
N ARG A 141 40.71 14.81 -53.44
CA ARG A 141 40.45 13.91 -52.30
C ARG A 141 40.27 14.68 -51.00
N LEU A 142 41.12 15.66 -50.70
CA LEU A 142 41.01 16.47 -49.48
C LEU A 142 39.71 17.29 -49.46
N VAL A 143 39.27 17.81 -50.61
CA VAL A 143 37.97 18.49 -50.74
C VAL A 143 36.81 17.52 -50.52
N GLU A 144 36.88 16.31 -51.09
CA GLU A 144 35.86 15.28 -50.89
C GLU A 144 35.77 14.86 -49.41
N ASP A 145 36.91 14.66 -48.75
CA ASP A 145 36.98 14.30 -47.34
C ASP A 145 36.51 15.47 -46.45
N GLY A 146 36.84 16.72 -46.81
CA GLY A 146 36.32 17.92 -46.16
C GLY A 146 34.80 18.01 -46.24
N ALA A 147 34.22 17.72 -47.41
CA ALA A 147 32.76 17.69 -47.59
C ALA A 147 32.10 16.55 -46.79
N LYS A 148 32.72 15.37 -46.73
CA LYS A 148 32.26 14.25 -45.87
C LYS A 148 32.34 14.61 -44.38
N LEU A 149 33.41 15.27 -43.95
CA LEU A 149 33.54 15.75 -42.57
C LEU A 149 32.50 16.82 -42.23
N GLN A 150 32.23 17.75 -43.14
CA GLN A 150 31.19 18.77 -42.95
C GLN A 150 29.77 18.18 -42.88
N THR A 151 29.47 17.16 -43.70
CA THR A 151 28.17 16.46 -43.67
C THR A 151 28.01 15.61 -42.40
N THR A 152 29.07 14.96 -41.93
CA THR A 152 29.03 14.22 -40.66
C THR A 152 28.90 15.14 -39.45
N LEU A 153 29.59 16.29 -39.44
CA LEU A 153 29.46 17.31 -38.40
C LEU A 153 28.06 17.92 -38.35
N SER A 154 27.48 18.27 -39.50
CA SER A 154 26.10 18.78 -39.56
C SER A 154 25.10 17.74 -39.08
N ARG A 155 25.23 16.49 -39.51
CA ARG A 155 24.39 15.38 -39.02
C ARG A 155 24.52 15.15 -37.51
N LEU A 156 25.73 15.23 -36.97
CA LEU A 156 25.96 15.09 -35.53
C LEU A 156 25.36 16.26 -34.74
N ARG A 157 25.48 17.49 -35.26
CA ARG A 157 24.84 18.68 -34.68
C ARG A 157 23.32 18.52 -34.68
N GLU A 158 22.72 18.13 -35.81
CA GLU A 158 21.29 17.89 -35.90
C GLU A 158 20.84 16.79 -34.92
N ALA A 159 21.53 15.65 -34.88
CA ALA A 159 21.24 14.58 -33.93
C ALA A 159 21.30 15.07 -32.47
N SER A 160 22.36 15.81 -32.11
CA SER A 160 22.51 16.39 -30.78
C SER A 160 21.39 17.38 -30.45
N THR A 161 21.02 18.27 -31.37
CA THR A 161 19.89 19.22 -31.16
C THR A 161 18.56 18.50 -30.98
N THR A 162 18.28 17.45 -31.76
CA THR A 162 17.06 16.65 -31.60
C THR A 162 17.03 15.91 -30.26
N GLN A 163 18.18 15.42 -29.78
CA GLN A 163 18.30 14.78 -28.47
C GLN A 163 18.10 15.79 -27.34
N ILE A 164 18.68 16.98 -27.45
CA ILE A 164 18.48 18.07 -26.48
C ILE A 164 17.00 18.43 -26.40
N HIS A 165 16.32 18.66 -27.54
CA HIS A 165 14.89 18.95 -27.54
C HIS A 165 14.03 17.83 -26.95
N SER A 166 14.36 16.56 -27.22
CA SER A 166 13.66 15.42 -26.62
C SER A 166 13.83 15.38 -25.09
N LEU A 167 15.04 15.66 -24.59
CA LEU A 167 15.32 15.73 -23.16
C LEU A 167 14.62 16.94 -22.50
N GLU A 168 14.62 18.09 -23.15
CA GLU A 168 13.90 19.29 -22.71
C GLU A 168 12.39 19.03 -22.61
N GLN A 169 11.81 18.36 -23.60
CA GLN A 169 10.40 17.97 -23.58
C GLN A 169 10.10 17.02 -22.41
N GLN A 170 10.91 15.98 -22.21
CA GLN A 170 10.74 15.05 -21.09
C GLN A 170 10.88 15.76 -19.74
N LEU A 171 11.81 16.70 -19.62
CA LEU A 171 12.00 17.49 -18.40
C LEU A 171 10.76 18.37 -18.14
N ALA A 172 10.21 19.01 -19.16
CA ALA A 172 8.98 19.79 -19.05
C ALA A 172 7.78 18.92 -18.64
N GLU A 173 7.59 17.75 -19.26
CA GLU A 173 6.53 16.79 -18.92
C GLU A 173 6.66 16.30 -17.47
N LYS A 174 7.88 15.97 -17.01
CA LYS A 174 8.13 15.55 -15.63
C LYS A 174 7.91 16.67 -14.63
N THR A 175 8.28 17.90 -14.98
CA THR A 175 8.08 19.08 -14.14
C THR A 175 6.58 19.37 -13.97
N GLU A 176 5.79 19.26 -15.04
CA GLU A 176 4.34 19.43 -14.96
C GLU A 176 3.68 18.31 -14.15
N LEU A 177 4.13 17.06 -14.29
CA LEU A 177 3.64 15.96 -13.45
C LEU A 177 3.97 16.18 -11.97
N LEU A 178 5.19 16.63 -11.66
CA LEU A 178 5.59 16.98 -10.29
C LEU A 178 4.68 18.08 -9.74
N ARG A 179 4.43 19.15 -10.51
CA ARG A 179 3.52 20.22 -10.13
C ARG A 179 2.10 19.71 -9.87
N GLN A 180 1.61 18.76 -10.66
CA GLN A 180 0.30 18.14 -10.45
C GLN A 180 0.26 17.30 -9.16
N VAL A 181 1.30 16.51 -8.90
CA VAL A 181 1.41 15.70 -7.66
C VAL A 181 1.56 16.60 -6.43
N GLU A 182 2.33 17.67 -6.53
CA GLU A 182 2.46 18.68 -5.47
C GLU A 182 1.13 19.38 -5.20
N ALA A 183 0.37 19.74 -6.24
CA ALA A 183 -0.97 20.30 -6.09
C ALA A 183 -1.96 19.31 -5.46
N GLN A 184 -1.88 18.02 -5.83
CA GLN A 184 -2.68 16.97 -5.19
C GLN A 184 -2.31 16.80 -3.72
N LEU A 185 -1.01 16.79 -3.39
CA LEU A 185 -0.54 16.68 -2.02
C LEU A 185 -0.96 17.90 -1.18
N ALA A 186 -0.87 19.10 -1.76
CA ALA A 186 -1.35 20.32 -1.12
C ALA A 186 -2.87 20.30 -0.91
N SER A 187 -3.64 19.76 -1.87
CA SER A 187 -5.09 19.59 -1.70
C SER A 187 -5.48 18.55 -0.62
N GLN A 188 -4.53 17.71 -0.22
CA GLN A 188 -4.70 16.69 0.83
C GLN A 188 -4.05 17.10 2.16
N SER A 189 -3.60 18.34 2.30
CA SER A 189 -2.90 18.79 3.53
C SER A 189 -3.78 18.76 4.78
N ASP A 190 -5.10 18.82 4.59
CA ASP A 190 -6.13 18.76 5.62
C ASP A 190 -6.46 17.34 6.10
N TYR A 191 -5.92 16.29 5.46
CA TYR A 191 -6.19 14.89 5.80
C TYR A 191 -5.90 14.58 7.28
N GLU A 192 -4.80 15.10 7.84
CA GLU A 192 -4.46 14.89 9.26
C GLU A 192 -5.39 15.65 10.21
N GLU A 193 -5.96 16.78 9.79
CA GLU A 193 -6.96 17.52 10.57
C GLU A 193 -8.30 16.78 10.56
N ILE A 194 -8.78 16.36 9.37
CA ILE A 194 -9.99 15.55 9.22
C ILE A 194 -9.86 14.24 10.00
N LYS A 195 -8.68 13.60 9.99
CA LYS A 195 -8.42 12.38 10.76
C LYS A 195 -8.50 12.63 12.27
N ARG A 196 -7.94 13.74 12.76
CA ARG A 196 -8.05 14.13 14.17
C ARG A 196 -9.49 14.42 14.56
N GLU A 197 -10.23 15.17 13.74
CA GLU A 197 -11.65 15.45 13.97
C GLU A 197 -12.47 14.14 13.99
N LEU A 198 -12.21 13.24 13.05
CA LEU A 198 -12.85 11.92 13.01
C LEU A 198 -12.51 11.07 14.24
N ASP A 199 -11.25 11.08 14.68
CA ASP A 199 -10.82 10.39 15.89
C ASP A 199 -11.48 10.98 17.15
N VAL A 200 -11.63 12.32 17.22
CA VAL A 200 -12.35 13.00 18.30
C VAL A 200 -13.84 12.62 18.29
N ILE A 201 -14.49 12.64 17.12
CA ILE A 201 -15.89 12.21 16.98
C ILE A 201 -16.04 10.74 17.38
N LYS A 202 -15.12 9.88 16.95
CA LYS A 202 -15.09 8.46 17.32
C LYS A 202 -14.88 8.29 18.82
N MET A 203 -14.02 9.08 19.44
CA MET A 203 -13.87 9.08 20.90
C MET A 203 -15.16 9.51 21.57
N ILE A 204 -15.74 10.66 21.22
CA ILE A 204 -16.97 11.18 21.87
C ILE A 204 -18.15 10.20 21.71
N GLU A 205 -18.36 9.66 20.51
CA GLU A 205 -19.54 8.82 20.24
C GLU A 205 -19.44 7.42 20.84
N PHE A 206 -18.22 6.88 20.97
CA PHE A 206 -18.00 5.52 21.49
C PHE A 206 -17.44 5.46 22.92
N SER A 207 -16.83 6.54 23.45
CA SER A 207 -16.39 6.63 24.85
C SER A 207 -17.54 6.99 25.81
N ALA A 208 -18.57 7.69 25.33
CA ALA A 208 -19.70 8.11 26.16
C ALA A 208 -20.53 6.94 26.74
N LYS A 209 -20.38 5.72 26.22
CA LYS A 209 -21.04 4.50 26.75
C LYS A 209 -20.07 3.44 27.29
N SER A 210 -18.75 3.58 27.11
CA SER A 210 -17.77 2.67 27.73
C SER A 210 -17.40 3.07 29.16
N SER A 211 -17.89 4.20 29.66
CA SER A 211 -17.62 4.70 31.02
C SER A 211 -18.36 3.96 32.13
N SER A 212 -19.11 2.88 31.83
CA SER A 212 -19.76 2.04 32.85
C SER A 212 -19.07 0.70 33.11
N SER A 213 -17.87 0.44 32.56
CA SER A 213 -17.10 -0.74 32.96
C SER A 213 -15.59 -0.57 32.75
N ASP A 214 -14.90 -0.57 33.89
CA ASP A 214 -13.51 -0.93 34.13
C ASP A 214 -12.33 0.03 33.85
N SER A 215 -11.55 0.16 34.93
CA SER A 215 -10.14 0.56 35.07
C SER A 215 -9.74 1.99 34.72
N ALA A 216 -9.63 2.78 35.78
CA ALA A 216 -8.66 3.85 35.90
C ALA A 216 -7.22 3.27 35.89
N THR A 217 -6.48 3.42 34.80
CA THR A 217 -5.00 3.52 34.80
C THR A 217 -4.51 4.20 33.53
N GLY A 218 -3.68 5.25 33.71
CA GLY A 218 -2.51 5.48 32.85
C GLY A 218 -2.74 6.12 31.47
N ALA A 219 -2.33 7.36 31.35
CA ALA A 219 -2.14 8.06 30.09
C ALA A 219 -1.04 7.39 29.23
N GLU A 220 -1.38 6.97 28.01
CA GLU A 220 -0.48 6.90 26.85
C GLU A 220 -1.28 7.06 25.54
N ALA A 221 -0.56 7.45 24.49
CA ALA A 221 -1.00 8.01 23.22
C ALA A 221 -1.79 7.01 22.29
N PRO A 222 -2.30 7.47 21.12
CA PRO A 222 -3.48 6.90 20.46
C PRO A 222 -3.18 5.56 19.78
N HIS A 223 -3.61 4.47 20.42
CA HIS A 223 -3.73 3.17 19.77
C HIS A 223 -4.82 3.23 18.69
N PRO A 224 -4.72 2.41 17.61
CA PRO A 224 -5.76 2.30 16.60
C PRO A 224 -7.02 1.81 17.29
N SER A 225 -7.88 2.76 17.61
CA SER A 225 -9.19 2.52 18.19
C SER A 225 -9.88 1.44 17.34
N LYS A 226 -10.46 0.44 18.02
CA LYS A 226 -11.15 -0.72 17.41
C LYS A 226 -11.82 -0.33 16.08
N PRO A 227 -11.76 -1.18 15.04
CA PRO A 227 -12.34 -0.86 13.74
C PRO A 227 -13.79 -0.42 13.92
N LEU A 228 -14.21 0.60 13.16
CA LEU A 228 -15.52 1.25 13.32
C LEU A 228 -16.66 0.22 13.32
N GLU A 229 -16.52 -0.83 12.52
CA GLU A 229 -17.44 -1.96 12.47
C GLU A 229 -17.62 -2.65 13.82
N VAL A 230 -16.56 -2.88 14.59
CA VAL A 230 -16.63 -3.50 15.92
C VAL A 230 -17.30 -2.57 16.92
N LEU A 231 -16.99 -1.27 16.89
CA LEU A 231 -17.63 -0.28 17.77
C LEU A 231 -19.12 -0.10 17.45
N LEU A 232 -19.48 -0.12 16.16
CA LEU A 232 -20.87 -0.10 15.72
C LEU A 232 -21.61 -1.37 16.12
N LEU A 233 -20.98 -2.54 16.04
CA LEU A 233 -21.56 -3.81 16.49
C LEU A 233 -21.76 -3.82 18.01
N GLU A 234 -20.80 -3.34 18.79
CA GLU A 234 -20.92 -3.19 20.25
C GLU A 234 -22.09 -2.24 20.60
N LYS A 235 -22.21 -1.09 19.92
CA LYS A 235 -23.34 -0.16 20.10
C LYS A 235 -24.67 -0.77 19.67
N ASN A 236 -24.72 -1.48 18.55
CA ASN A 236 -25.94 -2.14 18.07
C ASN A 236 -26.41 -3.20 19.07
N ARG A 237 -25.48 -4.01 19.60
CA ARG A 237 -25.76 -5.01 20.63
C ARG A 237 -26.22 -4.37 21.94
N ALA A 238 -25.61 -3.26 22.36
CA ALA A 238 -26.05 -2.52 23.55
C ALA A 238 -27.46 -1.95 23.38
N LEU A 239 -27.77 -1.34 22.22
CA LEU A 239 -29.10 -0.82 21.91
C LEU A 239 -30.16 -1.93 21.78
N GLN A 240 -29.77 -3.12 21.29
CA GLN A 240 -30.63 -4.30 21.27
C GLN A 240 -30.94 -4.78 22.69
N ASN A 241 -29.95 -4.82 23.59
CA ASN A 241 -30.15 -5.18 24.99
C ASN A 241 -31.04 -4.16 25.72
N GLU A 242 -30.83 -2.86 25.51
CA GLU A 242 -31.67 -1.79 26.05
C GLU A 242 -33.12 -1.91 25.54
N ASN A 243 -33.30 -2.14 24.23
CA ASN A 243 -34.62 -2.44 23.67
C ASN A 243 -35.27 -3.69 24.27
N MET A 244 -34.49 -4.73 24.56
CA MET A 244 -35.01 -5.95 25.17
C MET A 244 -35.44 -5.69 26.62
N SER A 245 -34.65 -4.93 27.38
CA SER A 245 -35.00 -4.50 28.75
C SER A 245 -36.29 -3.68 28.76
N LEU A 246 -36.38 -2.64 27.91
CA LEU A 246 -37.58 -1.81 27.80
C LEU A 246 -38.81 -2.62 27.36
N LYS A 247 -38.64 -3.62 26.49
CA LYS A 247 -39.73 -4.53 26.11
C LYS A 247 -40.19 -5.41 27.27
N LEU A 248 -39.26 -5.88 28.11
CA LEU A 248 -39.59 -6.64 29.31
C LEU A 248 -40.34 -5.77 30.31
N GLU A 249 -39.84 -4.57 30.61
CA GLU A 249 -40.51 -3.59 31.49
C GLU A 249 -41.91 -3.24 30.98
N LEU A 250 -42.08 -3.04 29.67
CA LEU A 250 -43.38 -2.79 29.06
C LEU A 250 -44.32 -4.00 29.18
N SER A 251 -43.79 -5.23 29.05
CA SER A 251 -44.56 -6.46 29.26
C SER A 251 -44.98 -6.64 30.72
N GLU A 252 -44.09 -6.36 31.67
CA GLU A 252 -44.37 -6.41 33.11
C GLU A 252 -45.44 -5.38 33.49
N LEU A 253 -45.29 -4.14 33.03
CA LEU A 253 -46.25 -3.07 33.29
C LEU A 253 -47.62 -3.38 32.66
N ARG A 254 -47.65 -3.97 31.46
CA ARG A 254 -48.88 -4.45 30.84
C ARG A 254 -49.52 -5.61 31.63
N GLY A 255 -48.70 -6.50 32.19
CA GLY A 255 -49.16 -7.56 33.10
C GLY A 255 -49.79 -6.99 34.37
N HIS A 256 -49.15 -6.01 35.00
CA HIS A 256 -49.70 -5.30 36.15
C HIS A 256 -51.01 -4.59 35.81
N PHE A 257 -51.09 -3.93 34.66
CA PHE A 257 -52.33 -3.30 34.20
C PHE A 257 -53.45 -4.32 34.00
N SER A 258 -53.17 -5.47 33.38
CA SER A 258 -54.15 -6.54 33.21
C SER A 258 -54.62 -7.11 34.54
N SER A 259 -53.72 -7.33 35.49
CA SER A 259 -54.06 -7.83 36.84
C SER A 259 -54.94 -6.81 37.59
N LEU A 260 -54.57 -5.53 37.54
CA LEU A 260 -55.34 -4.46 38.14
C LEU A 260 -56.73 -4.31 37.49
N GLN A 261 -56.82 -4.53 36.18
CA GLN A 261 -58.10 -4.55 35.46
C GLN A 261 -58.99 -5.72 35.90
N THR A 262 -58.43 -6.91 36.10
CA THR A 262 -59.17 -8.06 36.64
C THR A 262 -59.63 -7.81 38.08
N GLN A 263 -58.75 -7.29 38.93
CA GLN A 263 -59.13 -6.92 40.31
C GLN A 263 -60.25 -5.87 40.31
N HIS A 264 -60.21 -4.91 39.39
CA HIS A 264 -61.28 -3.93 39.23
C HIS A 264 -62.60 -4.57 38.80
N SER A 265 -62.59 -5.53 37.85
CA SER A 265 -63.80 -6.25 37.46
C SER A 265 -64.38 -7.11 38.59
N ASP A 266 -63.52 -7.75 39.38
CA ASP A 266 -63.95 -8.59 40.52
C ASP A 266 -64.58 -7.73 41.62
N VAL A 267 -64.01 -6.56 41.91
CA VAL A 267 -64.59 -5.58 42.83
C VAL A 267 -65.93 -5.05 42.31
N LEU A 268 -66.06 -4.80 41.00
CA LEU A 268 -67.34 -4.41 40.41
C LEU A 268 -68.39 -5.53 40.50
N HIS A 269 -67.99 -6.79 40.31
CA HIS A 269 -68.89 -7.94 40.43
C HIS A 269 -69.39 -8.11 41.87
N THR A 270 -68.48 -8.11 42.86
CA THR A 270 -68.84 -8.20 44.28
C THR A 270 -69.70 -7.02 44.74
N LEU A 271 -69.45 -5.82 44.22
CA LEU A 271 -70.32 -4.66 44.44
C LEU A 271 -71.72 -4.88 43.86
N GLN A 272 -71.82 -5.47 42.66
CA GLN A 272 -73.10 -5.80 42.05
C GLN A 272 -73.86 -6.87 42.84
N GLU A 273 -73.19 -7.95 43.25
CA GLU A 273 -73.76 -8.98 44.13
C GLU A 273 -74.26 -8.39 45.45
N GLN A 274 -73.49 -7.50 46.07
CA GLN A 274 -73.90 -6.79 47.29
C GLN A 274 -75.12 -5.92 47.05
N LYS A 275 -75.19 -5.18 45.93
CA LYS A 275 -76.37 -4.38 45.56
C LYS A 275 -77.60 -5.25 45.35
N ASP A 276 -77.45 -6.39 44.68
CA ASP A 276 -78.54 -7.32 44.42
C ASP A 276 -79.02 -7.96 45.74
N LEU A 277 -78.11 -8.34 46.64
CA LEU A 277 -78.45 -8.85 47.97
C LEU A 277 -79.13 -7.79 48.84
N ILE A 278 -78.65 -6.54 48.82
CA ILE A 278 -79.30 -5.42 49.52
C ILE A 278 -80.71 -5.24 48.95
N GLY A 279 -80.90 -5.26 47.64
CA GLY A 279 -82.22 -5.17 47.02
C GLY A 279 -83.17 -6.32 47.42
N GLN A 280 -82.63 -7.53 47.56
CA GLN A 280 -83.40 -8.67 48.11
C GLN A 280 -83.77 -8.46 49.57
N LEU A 281 -82.83 -8.02 50.42
CA LEU A 281 -83.08 -7.71 51.82
C LEU A 281 -84.09 -6.59 52.00
N GLU A 282 -84.02 -5.53 51.18
CA GLU A 282 -85.00 -4.45 51.15
C GLU A 282 -86.38 -4.97 50.75
N SER A 283 -86.45 -5.86 49.75
CA SER A 283 -87.70 -6.50 49.32
C SER A 283 -88.29 -7.41 50.41
N ASP A 284 -87.44 -8.18 51.11
CA ASP A 284 -87.83 -9.05 52.21
C ASP A 284 -88.24 -8.26 53.46
N LEU A 285 -87.58 -7.13 53.74
CA LEU A 285 -87.98 -6.19 54.79
C LEU A 285 -89.34 -5.56 54.48
N LEU A 286 -89.56 -5.11 53.24
CA LEU A 286 -90.88 -4.65 52.79
C LEU A 286 -91.95 -5.75 52.96
N ARG A 287 -91.58 -7.01 52.74
CA ARG A 287 -92.47 -8.17 52.91
C ARG A 287 -92.69 -8.55 54.38
N ALA A 288 -91.74 -8.28 55.27
CA ALA A 288 -91.83 -8.45 56.72
C ALA A 288 -92.50 -7.26 57.44
N GLN A 289 -92.63 -6.12 56.75
CA GLN A 289 -93.31 -4.91 57.25
C GLN A 289 -94.79 -5.05 57.65
N PRO A 290 -95.57 -6.12 57.32
CA PRO A 290 -96.89 -6.31 57.91
C PRO A 290 -96.90 -6.67 59.40
N TYR A 291 -95.74 -6.97 60.03
CA TYR A 291 -95.66 -7.39 61.44
C TYR A 291 -94.96 -6.40 62.38
N ILE A 292 -94.67 -5.18 61.91
CA ILE A 292 -94.19 -4.08 62.77
C ILE A 292 -95.36 -3.09 62.96
N PRO A 293 -95.88 -2.89 64.20
CA PRO A 293 -97.00 -1.99 64.42
C PRO A 293 -96.60 -0.55 64.09
N GLN A 294 -97.40 0.07 63.22
CA GLN A 294 -97.31 1.46 62.78
C GLN A 294 -97.13 2.43 63.96
N ARG A 295 -96.15 3.33 63.80
CA ARG A 295 -96.16 4.63 64.45
C ARG A 295 -95.66 5.70 63.46
N THR A 296 -96.63 6.40 62.86
CA THR A 296 -96.71 7.86 62.58
C THR A 296 -95.36 8.58 62.36
N GLU A 297 -95.05 9.29 61.27
CA GLU A 297 -95.71 10.44 60.63
C GLU A 297 -94.71 10.91 59.51
N ARG A 298 -95.12 11.23 58.28
CA ARG A 298 -95.43 12.58 57.75
C ARG A 298 -94.29 13.23 56.92
N GLU A 299 -94.66 13.61 55.69
CA GLU A 299 -94.12 14.65 54.78
C GLU A 299 -92.65 14.65 54.32
N GLY A 300 -92.46 14.76 53.00
CA GLY A 300 -91.18 15.16 52.39
C GLY A 300 -91.06 14.86 50.90
N GLN A 301 -91.44 15.85 50.08
CA GLN A 301 -91.41 15.87 48.62
C GLN A 301 -90.04 16.35 48.09
N ALA A 302 -89.48 15.72 47.03
CA ALA A 302 -88.57 16.32 46.03
C ALA A 302 -88.15 15.25 44.97
N THR A 303 -88.72 15.25 43.76
CA THR A 303 -88.12 15.73 42.48
C THR A 303 -86.83 15.00 42.06
N GLY A 304 -86.88 14.10 41.07
CA GLY A 304 -86.50 14.38 39.67
C GLY A 304 -85.07 13.83 39.41
N SER A 305 -84.67 13.25 38.29
CA SER A 305 -85.12 13.36 36.91
C SER A 305 -84.54 12.20 36.08
N SER A 306 -85.34 11.69 35.14
CA SER A 306 -85.00 11.28 33.76
C SER A 306 -83.83 10.32 33.48
N SER A 307 -84.17 9.09 33.09
CA SER A 307 -83.37 8.24 32.21
C SER A 307 -84.18 7.77 31.00
N ALA A 308 -83.48 7.58 29.88
CA ALA A 308 -83.88 6.89 28.64
C ALA A 308 -84.45 7.71 27.46
N SER A 309 -83.56 8.03 26.52
CA SER A 309 -83.82 8.08 25.07
C SER A 309 -82.81 7.09 24.47
N ILE A 310 -83.14 5.86 24.09
CA ILE A 310 -83.94 5.37 22.95
C ILE A 310 -83.52 6.01 21.61
N MET A 311 -82.98 5.12 20.78
CA MET A 311 -82.45 5.27 19.43
C MET A 311 -83.50 5.69 18.41
N SER A 312 -83.10 6.51 17.42
CA SER A 312 -83.64 6.48 16.06
C SER A 312 -82.75 7.31 15.12
N GLU A 313 -82.99 7.12 13.82
CA GLU A 313 -82.64 8.01 12.69
C GLU A 313 -81.22 7.87 12.12
N VAL A 314 -80.97 7.71 10.81
CA VAL A 314 -81.76 7.38 9.61
C VAL A 314 -80.70 7.20 8.52
N LEU A 315 -80.80 6.15 7.70
CA LEU A 315 -80.08 6.08 6.43
C LEU A 315 -81.09 5.78 5.33
N ARG A 316 -81.47 6.82 4.60
CA ARG A 316 -82.24 6.71 3.35
C ARG A 316 -81.98 7.91 2.45
N ASP A 317 -81.81 7.57 1.17
CA ASP A 317 -82.00 8.39 -0.03
C ASP A 317 -81.02 9.55 -0.27
N VAL A 318 -80.63 9.95 -1.47
CA VAL A 318 -80.72 9.51 -2.88
C VAL A 318 -79.98 10.62 -3.63
N GLY A 319 -79.43 10.34 -4.81
CA GLY A 319 -79.40 11.37 -5.86
C GLY A 319 -78.03 11.61 -6.47
N GLY A 320 -77.90 11.16 -7.72
CA GLY A 320 -76.78 11.50 -8.56
C GLY A 320 -76.73 12.97 -8.96
N GLY A 321 -75.55 13.39 -9.39
CA GLY A 321 -75.30 14.69 -9.99
C GLY A 321 -73.82 14.81 -10.29
N GLY A 322 -73.48 14.88 -11.57
CA GLY A 322 -72.11 14.81 -12.07
C GLY A 322 -71.16 15.83 -11.45
N GLY A 323 -69.95 15.35 -11.17
CA GLY A 323 -68.83 16.15 -10.70
C GLY A 323 -67.56 15.36 -10.91
N ARG A 324 -66.84 15.72 -11.96
CA ARG A 324 -65.45 15.41 -12.25
C ARG A 324 -64.61 15.15 -10.98
N GLU A 325 -64.29 13.89 -10.70
CA GLU A 325 -63.14 13.53 -9.87
C GLU A 325 -62.26 12.52 -10.59
N THR A 326 -61.11 13.04 -10.96
CA THR A 326 -59.89 12.33 -11.32
C THR A 326 -59.51 11.33 -10.23
N VAL A 327 -59.85 10.06 -10.45
CA VAL A 327 -59.07 8.97 -9.86
C VAL A 327 -57.75 8.94 -10.61
N VAL A 328 -56.79 9.75 -10.17
CA VAL A 328 -55.37 9.56 -10.49
C VAL A 328 -54.94 8.31 -9.75
N GLY A 329 -55.15 7.17 -10.40
CA GLY A 329 -54.48 5.93 -10.06
C GLY A 329 -52.98 6.14 -10.22
N SER A 330 -52.25 5.82 -9.16
CA SER A 330 -50.79 5.84 -9.02
C SER A 330 -50.10 4.79 -9.92
N ASP A 331 -50.34 4.83 -11.24
CA ASP A 331 -49.81 3.86 -12.22
C ASP A 331 -48.94 4.54 -13.31
N GLY A 332 -49.16 5.82 -13.60
CA GLY A 332 -48.37 6.56 -14.61
C GLY A 332 -46.93 6.87 -14.21
N GLY A 333 -46.64 6.92 -12.90
CA GLY A 333 -45.28 7.14 -12.38
C GLY A 333 -44.39 5.90 -12.52
N ALA A 334 -44.96 4.71 -12.33
CA ALA A 334 -44.25 3.45 -12.47
C ALA A 334 -43.92 3.16 -13.95
N ASP A 335 -44.88 3.36 -14.86
CA ASP A 335 -44.65 3.19 -16.30
C ASP A 335 -43.67 4.22 -16.87
N SER A 336 -43.72 5.48 -16.42
CA SER A 336 -42.73 6.49 -16.82
C SER A 336 -41.33 6.16 -16.30
N LEU A 337 -41.20 5.64 -15.07
CA LEU A 337 -39.92 5.20 -14.53
C LEU A 337 -39.40 3.97 -15.27
N LEU A 338 -40.26 3.02 -15.64
CA LEU A 338 -39.87 1.85 -16.44
C LEU A 338 -39.40 2.23 -17.86
N LEU A 339 -40.03 3.23 -18.49
CA LEU A 339 -39.58 3.80 -19.77
C LEU A 339 -38.21 4.49 -19.64
N ILE A 340 -37.98 5.24 -18.57
CA ILE A 340 -36.68 5.89 -18.33
C ILE A 340 -35.59 4.84 -18.03
N VAL A 341 -35.89 3.84 -17.20
CA VAL A 341 -34.94 2.77 -16.83
C VAL A 341 -34.64 1.88 -18.03
N SER A 342 -35.63 1.56 -18.87
CA SER A 342 -35.38 0.80 -20.10
C SER A 342 -34.53 1.59 -21.09
N GLY A 343 -34.78 2.91 -21.24
CA GLY A 343 -33.93 3.79 -22.05
C GLY A 343 -32.51 3.95 -21.50
N GLN A 344 -32.34 4.02 -20.18
CA GLN A 344 -31.02 4.01 -19.55
C GLN A 344 -30.31 2.66 -19.77
N ARG A 345 -31.01 1.54 -19.59
CA ARG A 345 -30.49 0.19 -19.83
C ARG A 345 -30.03 0.02 -21.28
N GLU A 346 -30.78 0.55 -22.24
CA GLU A 346 -30.43 0.46 -23.66
C GLU A 346 -29.18 1.30 -23.97
N ARG A 347 -29.07 2.52 -23.42
CA ARG A 347 -27.85 3.34 -23.54
C ARG A 347 -26.62 2.67 -22.91
N PHE A 348 -26.79 2.04 -21.75
CA PHE A 348 -25.70 1.28 -21.12
C PHE A 348 -25.32 0.05 -21.93
N ARG A 349 -26.30 -0.65 -22.52
CA ARG A 349 -26.05 -1.79 -23.40
C ARG A 349 -25.27 -1.36 -24.63
N GLN A 350 -25.68 -0.27 -25.28
CA GLN A 350 -24.98 0.28 -26.43
C GLN A 350 -23.54 0.68 -26.08
N ARG A 351 -23.35 1.43 -24.98
CA ARG A 351 -22.01 1.81 -24.51
C ARG A 351 -21.14 0.61 -24.15
N ASN A 352 -21.73 -0.45 -23.60
CA ASN A 352 -21.02 -1.68 -23.29
C ASN A 352 -20.54 -2.40 -24.57
N VAL A 353 -21.39 -2.47 -25.61
CA VAL A 353 -21.02 -3.01 -26.92
C VAL A 353 -19.92 -2.18 -27.59
N GLU A 354 -20.01 -0.85 -27.52
CA GLU A 354 -18.97 0.07 -28.03
C GLU A 354 -17.64 -0.15 -27.29
N LEU A 355 -17.64 -0.21 -25.97
CA LEU A 355 -16.45 -0.48 -25.16
C LEU A 355 -15.87 -1.88 -25.43
N GLU A 356 -16.71 -2.89 -25.65
CA GLU A 356 -16.25 -4.22 -26.07
C GLU A 356 -15.58 -4.18 -27.44
N ALA A 357 -16.11 -3.41 -28.39
CA ALA A 357 -15.53 -3.23 -29.72
C ALA A 357 -14.17 -2.51 -29.64
N GLU A 358 -14.07 -1.42 -28.87
CA GLU A 358 -12.81 -0.71 -28.61
C GLU A 358 -11.79 -1.64 -27.93
N CYS A 359 -12.21 -2.42 -26.93
CA CYS A 359 -11.33 -3.42 -26.30
C CYS A 359 -10.83 -4.48 -27.28
N ARG A 360 -11.68 -4.95 -28.20
CA ARG A 360 -11.26 -5.89 -29.27
C ARG A 360 -10.28 -5.21 -30.22
N GLN A 361 -10.54 -3.97 -30.60
CA GLN A 361 -9.64 -3.18 -31.46
C GLN A 361 -8.27 -3.00 -30.80
N HIS A 362 -8.21 -2.54 -29.55
CA HIS A 362 -6.95 -2.40 -28.83
C HIS A 362 -6.18 -3.72 -28.72
N ARG A 363 -6.86 -4.84 -28.45
CA ARG A 363 -6.22 -6.17 -28.46
C ARG A 363 -5.62 -6.52 -29.82
N THR A 364 -6.30 -6.19 -30.92
CA THR A 364 -5.74 -6.41 -32.27
C THR A 364 -4.53 -5.51 -32.53
N THR A 365 -4.57 -4.23 -32.15
CA THR A 365 -3.44 -3.30 -32.29
C THR A 365 -2.23 -3.77 -31.49
N VAL A 366 -2.43 -4.20 -30.25
CA VAL A 366 -1.36 -4.75 -29.42
C VAL A 366 -0.75 -5.99 -30.08
N SER A 367 -1.56 -6.88 -30.65
CA SER A 367 -1.05 -8.07 -31.35
C SER A 367 -0.23 -7.70 -32.60
N VAL A 368 -0.65 -6.68 -33.36
CA VAL A 368 0.11 -6.21 -34.53
C VAL A 368 1.43 -5.57 -34.11
N LEU A 369 1.42 -4.67 -33.12
CA LEU A 369 2.63 -4.03 -32.59
C LEU A 369 3.61 -5.05 -31.99
N GLN A 370 3.12 -6.12 -31.35
CA GLN A 370 3.95 -7.21 -30.87
C GLN A 370 4.64 -7.94 -32.02
N ARG A 371 3.91 -8.28 -33.10
CA ARG A 371 4.51 -8.91 -34.29
C ARG A 371 5.54 -8.01 -34.96
N GLU A 372 5.28 -6.71 -35.04
CA GLU A 372 6.22 -5.73 -35.59
C GLU A 372 7.48 -5.61 -34.72
N ALA A 373 7.31 -5.54 -33.39
CA ALA A 373 8.44 -5.53 -32.46
C ALA A 373 9.29 -6.81 -32.56
N ASP A 374 8.65 -7.97 -32.74
CA ASP A 374 9.36 -9.24 -32.91
C ASP A 374 10.06 -9.32 -34.29
N ALA A 375 9.45 -8.78 -35.35
CA ALA A 375 10.09 -8.67 -36.66
C ALA A 375 11.31 -7.74 -36.61
N LEU A 376 11.19 -6.56 -35.99
CA LEU A 376 12.30 -5.63 -35.80
C LEU A 376 13.41 -6.23 -34.94
N ARG A 377 13.07 -6.99 -33.89
CA ARG A 377 14.06 -7.74 -33.10
C ARG A 377 14.81 -8.76 -33.96
N ALA A 378 14.09 -9.56 -34.75
CA ALA A 378 14.70 -10.54 -35.63
C ALA A 378 15.64 -9.90 -36.67
N ASP A 379 15.25 -8.76 -37.23
CA ASP A 379 16.07 -8.04 -38.20
C ASP A 379 17.26 -7.33 -37.54
N ASN A 380 17.10 -6.79 -36.32
CA ASN A 380 18.21 -6.27 -35.53
C ASN A 380 19.24 -7.35 -35.19
N VAL A 381 18.79 -8.56 -34.85
CA VAL A 381 19.68 -9.71 -34.65
C VAL A 381 20.44 -10.02 -35.94
N LYS A 382 19.76 -10.17 -37.11
CA LYS A 382 20.45 -10.40 -38.40
C LYS A 382 21.44 -9.29 -38.77
N LEU A 383 21.09 -8.03 -38.48
CA LEU A 383 21.99 -6.90 -38.70
C LEU A 383 23.23 -7.02 -37.80
N TYR A 384 23.03 -7.42 -36.54
CA TYR A 384 24.13 -7.74 -35.63
C TYR A 384 25.00 -8.89 -36.14
N GLU A 385 24.42 -9.95 -36.72
CA GLU A 385 25.19 -11.03 -37.38
C GLU A 385 26.09 -10.48 -38.48
N LYS A 386 25.54 -9.62 -39.34
CA LYS A 386 26.26 -8.98 -40.44
C LYS A 386 27.36 -8.05 -39.94
N ILE A 387 27.10 -7.27 -38.88
CA ILE A 387 28.10 -6.42 -38.24
C ILE A 387 29.20 -7.27 -37.62
N LYS A 388 28.88 -8.35 -36.91
CA LYS A 388 29.85 -9.27 -36.32
C LYS A 388 30.69 -9.94 -37.39
N PHE A 389 30.10 -10.33 -38.51
CA PHE A 389 30.80 -10.87 -39.68
C PHE A 389 31.78 -9.84 -40.27
N LEU A 390 31.37 -8.58 -40.43
CA LEU A 390 32.25 -7.50 -40.91
C LEU A 390 33.33 -7.11 -39.89
N GLN A 391 33.05 -7.17 -38.58
CA GLN A 391 34.02 -6.96 -37.51
C GLN A 391 35.06 -8.08 -37.41
N SER A 392 34.78 -9.27 -37.96
CA SER A 392 35.75 -10.36 -38.03
C SER A 392 36.87 -10.10 -39.06
N TYR A 393 36.73 -9.08 -39.92
CA TYR A 393 37.83 -8.56 -40.72
C TYR A 393 38.71 -7.62 -39.87
N PRO A 394 40.04 -7.81 -39.85
CA PRO A 394 40.92 -7.02 -39.00
C PRO A 394 41.06 -5.61 -39.59
N GLY A 395 40.38 -4.62 -38.99
CA GLY A 395 40.49 -3.21 -39.41
C GLY A 395 39.54 -2.21 -38.75
N THR A 396 38.44 -2.65 -38.11
CA THR A 396 37.40 -1.72 -37.65
C THR A 396 37.54 -1.42 -36.14
N ARG A 397 37.93 -0.18 -35.79
CA ARG A 397 38.01 0.30 -34.39
C ARG A 397 36.60 0.48 -33.79
N LYS A 398 36.37 0.01 -32.57
CA LYS A 398 35.07 0.07 -31.87
C LYS A 398 34.85 1.41 -31.15
N SER A 399 33.65 1.98 -31.33
CA SER A 399 33.09 3.04 -30.49
C SER A 399 32.62 2.46 -29.14
N VAL A 400 32.84 3.19 -28.05
CA VAL A 400 32.64 2.72 -26.66
C VAL A 400 31.16 2.76 -26.23
N ASP A 401 30.31 3.52 -26.92
CA ASP A 401 28.92 3.79 -26.53
C ASP A 401 27.92 2.69 -26.96
N ASP A 402 28.28 1.87 -27.96
CA ASP A 402 27.44 0.76 -28.44
C ASP A 402 27.52 -0.49 -27.57
N ARG A 403 28.27 -0.48 -26.46
CA ARG A 403 28.65 -1.71 -25.77
C ARG A 403 27.45 -2.43 -25.13
N ASP A 404 26.46 -1.70 -24.62
CA ASP A 404 25.31 -2.29 -23.92
C ASP A 404 24.27 -2.86 -24.89
N THR A 405 23.94 -2.13 -25.95
CA THR A 405 23.04 -2.58 -27.03
C THR A 405 23.66 -3.77 -27.77
N LEU A 406 24.96 -3.71 -28.04
CA LEU A 406 25.74 -4.79 -28.63
C LEU A 406 25.81 -6.01 -27.72
N THR A 407 25.93 -5.83 -26.40
CA THR A 407 25.94 -6.96 -25.45
C THR A 407 24.58 -7.67 -25.43
N ARG A 408 23.47 -6.93 -25.48
CA ARG A 408 22.12 -7.51 -25.51
C ARG A 408 21.90 -8.35 -26.78
N TYR A 409 22.15 -7.78 -27.96
CA TYR A 409 22.00 -8.51 -29.22
C TYR A 409 23.08 -9.60 -29.40
N SER A 410 24.27 -9.47 -28.80
CA SER A 410 25.26 -10.55 -28.75
C SER A 410 24.78 -11.75 -27.96
N SER A 411 24.14 -11.51 -26.81
CA SER A 411 23.58 -12.59 -26.01
C SER A 411 22.44 -13.30 -26.74
N GLU A 412 21.53 -12.55 -27.38
CA GLU A 412 20.43 -13.11 -28.19
C GLU A 412 20.97 -13.92 -29.39
N TYR A 413 22.01 -13.41 -30.06
CA TYR A 413 22.71 -14.13 -31.13
C TYR A 413 23.40 -15.41 -30.64
N GLU A 414 24.18 -15.35 -29.55
CA GLU A 414 24.90 -16.52 -29.01
C GLU A 414 23.94 -17.62 -28.55
N THR A 415 22.77 -17.24 -28.00
CA THR A 415 21.73 -18.20 -27.66
C THR A 415 21.06 -18.86 -28.87
N GLN A 416 20.98 -18.19 -30.02
CA GLN A 416 20.50 -18.82 -31.26
C GLN A 416 21.58 -19.68 -31.93
N LEU A 417 22.85 -19.30 -31.80
CA LEU A 417 23.95 -20.00 -32.47
C LEU A 417 24.39 -21.27 -31.75
N ASP A 418 24.28 -21.35 -30.42
CA ASP A 418 24.73 -22.50 -29.65
C ASP A 418 23.62 -23.58 -29.55
N PRO A 419 23.67 -24.64 -30.37
CA PRO A 419 22.65 -25.68 -30.39
C PRO A 419 22.61 -26.46 -29.08
N PHE A 420 23.71 -26.43 -28.30
CA PHE A 420 23.81 -27.13 -27.01
C PHE A 420 23.12 -26.37 -25.89
N THR A 421 22.97 -25.04 -25.97
CA THR A 421 22.17 -24.28 -24.99
C THR A 421 20.68 -24.51 -25.19
N ALA A 422 20.21 -24.50 -26.44
CA ALA A 422 18.84 -24.86 -26.79
C ALA A 422 18.55 -26.33 -26.45
N PHE A 423 19.47 -27.24 -26.78
CA PHE A 423 19.33 -28.65 -26.44
C PHE A 423 19.35 -28.89 -24.93
N SER A 424 20.28 -28.29 -24.17
CA SER A 424 20.31 -28.44 -22.71
C SER A 424 19.10 -27.80 -22.03
N ALA A 425 18.58 -26.68 -22.55
CA ALA A 425 17.32 -26.09 -22.09
C ALA A 425 16.14 -27.05 -22.33
N GLN A 426 16.05 -27.62 -23.54
CA GLN A 426 15.03 -28.58 -23.92
C GLN A 426 15.17 -29.92 -23.15
N GLU A 427 16.39 -30.34 -22.84
CA GLU A 427 16.67 -31.53 -22.05
C GLU A 427 16.31 -31.33 -20.58
N ARG A 428 16.59 -30.15 -20.00
CA ARG A 428 16.09 -29.77 -18.66
C ARG A 428 14.56 -29.73 -18.63
N GLU A 429 13.92 -29.25 -19.70
CA GLU A 429 12.46 -29.24 -19.79
C GLU A 429 11.87 -30.66 -19.92
N ARG A 430 12.52 -31.54 -20.70
CA ARG A 430 12.16 -32.96 -20.78
C ARG A 430 12.30 -33.66 -19.42
N LYS A 431 13.42 -33.45 -18.73
CA LYS A 431 13.63 -33.94 -17.36
C LYS A 431 12.55 -33.40 -16.42
N TYR A 432 12.25 -32.11 -16.49
CA TYR A 432 11.17 -31.46 -15.71
C TYR A 432 9.79 -32.06 -16.01
N ARG A 433 9.48 -32.40 -17.26
CA ARG A 433 8.23 -33.07 -17.63
C ARG A 433 8.17 -34.52 -17.14
N GLN A 434 9.30 -35.23 -17.10
CA GLN A 434 9.45 -36.60 -16.60
C GLN A 434 9.39 -36.73 -15.07
N LEU A 435 9.57 -35.63 -14.32
CA LEU A 435 9.44 -35.63 -12.86
C LEU A 435 8.00 -35.91 -12.42
N SER A 436 7.86 -36.69 -11.34
CA SER A 436 6.57 -37.02 -10.73
C SER A 436 5.90 -35.74 -10.18
N GLY A 437 4.57 -35.74 -10.08
CA GLY A 437 3.79 -34.61 -9.52
C GLY A 437 4.32 -34.06 -8.18
N PRO A 438 4.60 -34.90 -7.16
CA PRO A 438 5.23 -34.46 -5.91
C PRO A 438 6.63 -33.88 -6.10
N ASP A 439 7.44 -34.44 -6.99
CA ASP A 439 8.80 -33.95 -7.26
C ASP A 439 8.79 -32.59 -7.98
N LYS A 440 7.76 -32.34 -8.80
CA LYS A 440 7.52 -31.01 -9.39
C LYS A 440 7.15 -29.99 -8.31
N ALA A 441 6.31 -30.37 -7.35
CA ALA A 441 5.93 -29.49 -6.25
C ALA A 441 7.14 -29.14 -5.36
N THR A 442 8.01 -30.10 -5.05
CA THR A 442 9.23 -29.85 -4.27
C THR A 442 10.25 -29.00 -5.04
N LEU A 443 10.39 -29.20 -6.35
CA LEU A 443 11.25 -28.35 -7.19
C LEU A 443 10.74 -26.92 -7.33
N VAL A 444 9.43 -26.73 -7.44
CA VAL A 444 8.80 -25.40 -7.47
C VAL A 444 8.95 -24.72 -6.11
N LEU A 445 8.71 -25.44 -5.02
CA LEU A 445 8.89 -24.92 -3.66
C LEU A 445 10.37 -24.59 -3.38
N GLY A 446 11.29 -25.44 -3.82
CA GLY A 446 12.73 -25.21 -3.73
C GLY A 446 13.16 -23.99 -4.54
N ARG A 447 12.70 -23.84 -5.79
CA ARG A 447 12.97 -22.64 -6.59
C ARG A 447 12.39 -21.38 -5.98
N PHE A 448 11.19 -21.44 -5.42
CA PHE A 448 10.55 -20.31 -4.75
C PHE A 448 11.32 -19.88 -3.49
N ILE A 449 11.79 -20.84 -2.71
CA ILE A 449 12.62 -20.57 -1.54
C ILE A 449 13.97 -19.99 -1.97
N LEU A 450 14.62 -20.53 -3.01
CA LEU A 450 15.94 -20.06 -3.45
C LEU A 450 15.92 -18.73 -4.21
N SER A 451 14.83 -18.41 -4.93
CA SER A 451 14.75 -17.20 -5.75
C SER A 451 14.56 -15.93 -4.93
N ASN A 452 13.90 -16.02 -3.77
CA ASN A 452 13.57 -14.86 -2.95
C ASN A 452 14.42 -14.80 -1.67
N LYS A 453 15.10 -13.66 -1.44
CA LYS A 453 15.89 -13.40 -0.23
C LYS A 453 15.05 -13.54 1.04
N VAL A 454 13.79 -13.10 1.03
CA VAL A 454 12.88 -13.20 2.19
C VAL A 454 12.49 -14.65 2.45
N ALA A 455 12.16 -15.41 1.39
CA ALA A 455 11.81 -16.83 1.53
C ALA A 455 12.97 -17.66 2.08
N ARG A 456 14.22 -17.35 1.71
CA ARG A 456 15.41 -17.97 2.31
C ARG A 456 15.53 -17.69 3.81
N MET A 457 15.30 -16.45 4.24
CA MET A 457 15.34 -16.11 5.67
C MET A 457 14.23 -16.81 6.44
N VAL A 458 13.00 -16.84 5.90
CA VAL A 458 11.87 -17.54 6.53
C VAL A 458 12.14 -19.04 6.66
N ALA A 459 12.63 -19.70 5.61
CA ALA A 459 12.99 -21.11 5.65
C ALA A 459 14.09 -21.40 6.69
N PHE A 460 15.11 -20.53 6.77
CA PHE A 460 16.18 -20.66 7.77
C PHE A 460 15.65 -20.56 9.21
N PHE A 461 14.83 -19.54 9.51
CA PHE A 461 14.22 -19.40 10.83
C PHE A 461 13.23 -20.51 11.14
N TYR A 462 12.47 -20.99 10.15
CA TYR A 462 11.59 -22.13 10.31
C TYR A 462 12.36 -23.40 10.69
N THR A 463 13.47 -23.70 9.98
CA THR A 463 14.32 -24.85 10.34
C THR A 463 14.95 -24.68 11.71
N LEU A 464 15.40 -23.48 12.08
CA LEU A 464 15.99 -23.21 13.38
C LEU A 464 14.97 -23.41 14.51
N LEU A 465 13.75 -22.91 14.32
CA LEU A 465 12.66 -23.05 15.28
C LEU A 465 12.21 -24.50 15.43
N LEU A 466 12.16 -25.26 14.33
CA LEU A 466 11.87 -26.69 14.38
C LEU A 466 12.96 -27.45 15.15
N HIS A 467 14.24 -27.15 14.91
CA HIS A 467 15.33 -27.75 15.68
C HIS A 467 15.28 -27.37 17.17
N LEU A 468 14.95 -26.12 17.49
CA LEU A 468 14.76 -25.67 18.87
C LEU A 468 13.59 -26.40 19.52
N LEU A 469 12.48 -26.59 18.80
CA LEU A 469 11.31 -27.31 19.28
C LEU A 469 11.65 -28.79 19.53
N VAL A 470 12.31 -29.46 18.60
CA VAL A 470 12.78 -30.84 18.78
C VAL A 470 13.73 -30.94 19.97
N PHE A 471 14.66 -29.99 20.11
CA PHE A 471 15.56 -29.94 21.27
C PHE A 471 14.79 -29.75 22.58
N LEU A 472 13.79 -28.88 22.63
CA LEU A 472 12.95 -28.67 23.82
C LEU A 472 12.13 -29.91 24.16
N VAL A 473 11.59 -30.60 23.15
CA VAL A 473 10.85 -31.86 23.34
C VAL A 473 11.79 -32.93 23.89
N LEU A 474 12.97 -33.11 23.31
CA LEU A 474 13.97 -34.05 23.81
C LEU A 474 14.47 -33.68 25.21
N PHE A 475 14.67 -32.39 25.49
CA PHE A 475 15.06 -31.90 26.81
C PHE A 475 13.98 -32.17 27.85
N LYS A 476 12.70 -31.96 27.52
CA LYS A 476 11.57 -32.29 28.39
C LYS A 476 11.44 -33.80 28.60
N LEU A 477 11.60 -34.60 27.55
CA LEU A 477 11.53 -36.05 27.63
C LEU A 477 12.67 -36.62 28.49
N ALA A 478 13.90 -36.13 28.30
CA ALA A 478 15.05 -36.47 29.12
C ALA A 478 14.88 -36.00 30.57
N GLY A 479 14.32 -34.81 30.78
CA GLY A 479 13.98 -34.29 32.11
C GLY A 479 12.95 -35.16 32.83
N MET A 480 11.88 -35.58 32.15
CA MET A 480 10.87 -36.49 32.71
C MET A 480 11.47 -37.86 33.03
N GLN A 481 12.28 -38.44 32.15
CA GLN A 481 12.98 -39.69 32.42
C GLN A 481 13.95 -39.58 33.62
N SER A 482 14.63 -38.44 33.77
CA SER A 482 15.50 -38.20 34.93
C SER A 482 14.70 -38.07 36.23
N PHE A 483 13.52 -37.45 36.18
CA PHE A 483 12.63 -37.34 37.32
C PHE A 483 12.10 -38.71 37.76
N GLU A 484 11.66 -39.56 36.82
CA GLU A 484 11.25 -40.93 37.14
C GLU A 484 12.39 -41.72 37.79
N ARG A 485 13.60 -41.69 37.21
CA ARG A 485 14.78 -42.36 37.80
C ARG A 485 15.10 -41.86 39.21
N ASN A 486 15.01 -40.55 39.44
CA ASN A 486 15.22 -39.97 40.77
C ASN A 486 14.11 -40.38 41.75
N MET A 487 12.85 -40.47 41.30
CA MET A 487 11.74 -40.94 42.12
C MET A 487 11.90 -42.42 42.51
N TYR A 488 12.31 -43.28 41.57
CA TYR A 488 12.61 -44.68 41.85
C TYR A 488 13.78 -44.83 42.82
N ALA A 489 14.85 -44.03 42.65
CA ALA A 489 15.98 -44.04 43.56
C ALA A 489 15.60 -43.58 44.98
N GLU A 490 14.78 -42.53 45.10
CA GLU A 490 14.28 -42.04 46.40
C GLU A 490 13.34 -43.07 47.06
N CYS A 491 12.47 -43.72 46.28
CA CYS A 491 11.59 -44.77 46.78
C CYS A 491 12.38 -46.00 47.25
N ALA A 492 13.40 -46.42 46.50
CA ALA A 492 14.29 -47.50 46.88
C ALA A 492 15.07 -47.16 48.16
N LYS A 493 15.58 -45.92 48.29
CA LYS A 493 16.28 -45.47 49.49
C LYS A 493 15.39 -45.50 50.73
N ARG A 494 14.16 -44.97 50.63
CA ARG A 494 13.20 -45.01 51.74
C ARG A 494 12.76 -46.43 52.10
N PHE A 495 12.63 -47.32 51.12
CA PHE A 495 12.37 -48.73 51.37
C PHE A 495 13.52 -49.38 52.13
N THR A 496 14.77 -49.14 51.74
CA THR A 496 15.96 -49.63 52.44
C THR A 496 16.01 -49.11 53.88
N GLU A 497 15.77 -47.81 54.09
CA GLU A 497 15.72 -47.20 55.42
C GLU A 497 14.61 -47.83 56.29
N HIS A 498 13.43 -48.08 55.73
CA HIS A 498 12.33 -48.74 56.41
C HIS A 498 12.66 -50.18 56.80
N MET A 499 13.26 -50.97 55.88
CA MET A 499 13.67 -52.34 56.15
C MET A 499 14.72 -52.41 57.27
N GLN A 500 15.68 -51.47 57.30
CA GLN A 500 16.69 -51.37 58.35
C GLN A 500 16.10 -51.03 59.73
N LEU A 501 15.07 -50.17 59.77
CA LEU A 501 14.45 -49.73 61.03
C LEU A 501 13.47 -50.75 61.62
N PHE A 502 12.71 -51.45 60.78
CA PHE A 502 11.57 -52.27 61.23
C PHE A 502 11.77 -53.79 61.07
N HIS A 503 12.69 -54.24 60.21
CA HIS A 503 12.91 -55.66 59.91
C HIS A 503 14.41 -56.05 59.85
N PRO A 504 15.21 -55.77 60.89
CA PRO A 504 16.67 -55.90 60.88
C PRO A 504 17.18 -57.31 60.59
N GLU A 505 16.42 -58.36 60.93
CA GLU A 505 16.86 -59.76 60.74
C GLU A 505 16.72 -60.27 59.31
N HIS A 506 16.00 -59.56 58.43
CA HIS A 506 15.77 -59.95 57.03
C HIS A 506 16.35 -58.96 56.02
N VAL A 507 17.08 -57.94 56.48
CA VAL A 507 17.63 -56.87 55.62
C VAL A 507 18.64 -57.44 54.62
N ASP A 508 19.56 -58.28 55.06
CA ASP A 508 20.64 -58.79 54.22
C ASP A 508 20.13 -59.73 53.12
N ASP A 509 19.11 -60.55 53.40
CA ASP A 509 18.50 -61.45 52.43
C ASP A 509 17.65 -60.68 51.38
N VAL A 510 16.93 -59.64 51.81
CA VAL A 510 16.10 -58.81 50.90
C VAL A 510 16.98 -57.89 50.04
N LEU A 511 18.06 -57.34 50.58
CA LEU A 511 19.00 -56.52 49.79
C LEU A 511 19.75 -57.37 48.76
N ARG A 512 20.12 -58.61 49.11
CA ARG A 512 20.78 -59.55 48.19
C ARG A 512 19.87 -59.97 47.03
N THR A 513 18.61 -60.27 47.31
CA THR A 513 17.61 -60.57 46.27
C THR A 513 17.29 -59.35 45.38
N PHE A 514 17.31 -58.13 45.95
CA PHE A 514 17.14 -56.90 45.18
C PHE A 514 18.35 -56.60 44.28
N GLU A 515 19.58 -56.87 44.74
CA GLU A 515 20.79 -56.81 43.92
C GLU A 515 20.81 -57.84 42.79
N GLU A 516 20.35 -59.06 43.06
CA GLU A 516 20.20 -60.11 42.03
C GLU A 516 19.16 -59.71 40.97
N MET A 517 18.00 -59.16 41.37
CA MET A 517 17.00 -58.66 40.41
C MET A 517 17.49 -57.47 39.59
N LYS A 518 18.34 -56.60 40.16
CA LYS A 518 18.94 -55.46 39.44
C LYS A 518 19.97 -55.89 38.39
N GLN A 519 20.54 -57.09 38.49
CA GLN A 519 21.43 -57.63 37.45
C GLN A 519 20.68 -58.35 36.32
N LEU A 520 19.39 -58.64 36.49
CA LEU A 520 18.55 -59.41 35.56
C LEU A 520 17.65 -58.56 34.65
N GLY A 521 17.48 -57.26 34.93
CA GLY A 521 16.79 -56.29 34.08
C GLY A 521 17.73 -55.22 33.57
#